data_AF-A0A226CX60-F1
#
_entry.id   AF-A0A226CX60-F1
#
_cell.length_a   1.000
_cell.length_b   1.000
_cell.length_c   1.000
_cell.angle_alpha   90.00
_cell.angle_beta   90.00
_cell.angle_gamma   90.00
#
_symmetry.space_group_name_H-M   'P 1'
#
loop_
_entity.id
_entity.type
_entity.pdbx_description
1 polymer ?
#
loop_
_entity_poly.entity_id
_entity_poly.type
_entity_poly.pdbx_seq_one_letter_code
_entity_poly.pdbx_strand_id
1 'polypeptide(L)'
;MHSRIITWAITVLLVVVTPSLWGASGHQDPPTLYEYFSSPDGENVTGLVAEVDGFKLNGRLIRLISGAMHYFRIHPALWRDRLRKLRATGANTRTFARNSSTGDCPGIA
;
A
#
# COMPACT_ATOMS: atom_id res chain seq x y z
N MET A 1 -46.17 42.61 14.53
CA MET A 1 -46.07 41.22 15.06
C MET A 1 -45.57 40.20 14.03
N HIS A 2 -45.86 40.36 12.72
CA HIS A 2 -45.47 39.41 11.66
C HIS A 2 -43.96 39.29 11.34
N SER A 3 -43.17 40.35 11.51
CA SER A 3 -41.73 40.35 11.15
C SER A 3 -40.88 39.44 12.06
N ARG A 4 -41.21 39.33 13.35
CA ARG A 4 -40.43 38.55 14.33
C ARG A 4 -40.56 37.04 14.12
N ILE A 5 -41.68 36.59 13.54
CA ILE A 5 -41.95 35.18 13.24
C ILE A 5 -41.12 34.73 12.03
N ILE A 6 -41.00 35.58 11.01
CA ILE A 6 -40.22 35.30 9.80
C ILE A 6 -38.73 35.21 10.13
N THR A 7 -38.21 36.15 10.92
CA THR A 7 -36.81 36.10 11.36
C THR A 7 -36.50 34.85 12.19
N TRP A 8 -37.43 34.46 13.06
CA TRP A 8 -37.29 33.20 13.83
C TRP A 8 -37.32 31.96 12.95
N ALA A 9 -38.24 31.89 11.98
CA ALA A 9 -38.35 30.77 11.06
C ALA A 9 -37.09 30.59 10.20
N ILE A 10 -36.53 31.69 9.69
CA ILE A 10 -35.29 31.67 8.88
C ILE A 10 -34.08 31.27 9.73
N THR A 11 -33.99 31.77 10.97
CA THR A 11 -32.88 31.43 11.88
C THR A 11 -32.92 29.94 12.26
N VAL A 12 -34.10 29.40 12.56
CA VAL A 12 -34.27 27.96 12.86
C VAL A 12 -33.96 27.11 11.63
N LEU A 13 -34.41 27.52 10.43
CA LEU A 13 -34.11 26.82 9.18
C LEU A 13 -32.61 26.79 8.89
N LEU A 14 -31.90 27.91 9.06
CA LEU A 14 -30.45 27.97 8.88
C LEU A 14 -29.70 27.09 9.88
N VAL A 15 -30.11 27.05 11.15
CA VAL A 15 -29.46 26.21 12.18
C VAL A 15 -29.73 24.71 11.97
N VAL A 16 -30.86 24.32 11.39
CA VAL A 16 -31.17 22.91 11.11
C VAL A 16 -30.56 22.43 9.79
N VAL A 17 -30.37 23.32 8.81
CA VAL A 17 -29.80 22.98 7.48
C VAL A 17 -28.27 23.05 7.47
N THR A 18 -27.63 23.82 8.35
CA THR A 18 -26.17 23.97 8.39
C THR A 18 -25.39 22.71 8.84
N PRO A 19 -25.87 21.85 9.78
CA PRO A 19 -25.14 20.66 10.18
C PRO A 19 -25.08 19.59 9.08
N SER A 20 -26.09 19.52 8.20
CA SER A 20 -26.15 18.53 7.11
C SER A 20 -25.25 18.86 5.92
N LEU A 21 -24.79 20.11 5.80
CA LEU A 21 -23.76 20.52 4.83
C LEU A 21 -22.32 20.30 5.34
N TRP A 22 -22.11 20.18 6.65
CA TRP A 22 -20.78 19.99 7.24
C TRP A 22 -20.39 18.50 7.42
N GLY A 23 -21.36 17.58 7.31
CA GLY A 23 -21.16 16.14 7.54
C GLY A 23 -20.54 15.33 6.40
N ALA A 24 -20.14 15.96 5.29
CA ALA A 24 -19.52 15.29 4.15
C ALA A 24 -17.98 15.43 4.15
N SER A 25 -17.34 15.46 5.32
CA SER A 25 -15.90 15.22 5.41
C SER A 25 -15.64 13.74 5.17
N GLY A 26 -15.62 13.33 3.89
CA GLY A 26 -15.20 11.99 3.50
C GLY A 26 -13.84 11.71 4.12
N HIS A 27 -13.79 10.76 5.04
CA HIS A 27 -12.54 10.24 5.59
C HIS A 27 -11.81 9.56 4.44
N GLN A 28 -10.89 10.28 3.82
CA GLN A 28 -10.01 9.70 2.80
C GLN A 28 -8.98 8.88 3.55
N ASP A 29 -9.15 7.57 3.57
CA ASP A 29 -8.12 6.67 4.07
C ASP A 29 -6.86 6.87 3.22
N PRO A 30 -5.66 6.98 3.83
CA PRO A 30 -4.44 7.13 3.06
C PRO A 30 -4.26 5.91 2.15
N PRO A 31 -3.86 6.10 0.88
CA PRO A 31 -3.70 5.00 -0.05
C PRO A 31 -2.67 4.01 0.48
N THR A 32 -2.94 2.71 0.30
CA THR A 32 -1.97 1.68 0.66
C THR A 32 -0.72 1.78 -0.21
N LEU A 33 0.41 1.23 0.23
CA LEU A 33 1.62 1.16 -0.61
C LEU A 33 1.35 0.46 -1.95
N TYR A 34 0.43 -0.52 -1.97
CA TYR A 34 0.04 -1.20 -3.19
C TYR A 34 -0.68 -0.25 -4.14
N GLU A 35 -1.66 0.51 -3.67
CA GLU A 35 -2.37 1.52 -4.46
C GLU A 35 -1.45 2.64 -4.93
N TYR A 36 -0.51 3.07 -4.09
CA TYR A 36 0.45 4.12 -4.45
C TYR A 36 1.34 3.75 -5.63
N PHE A 37 1.79 2.49 -5.69
CA PHE A 37 2.63 1.99 -6.79
C PHE A 37 1.82 1.36 -7.92
N SER A 38 0.53 1.10 -7.74
CA SER A 38 -0.36 0.61 -8.80
C SER A 38 -0.74 1.77 -9.72
N SER A 39 -0.75 1.53 -11.02
CA SER A 39 -1.32 2.50 -11.96
C SER A 39 -2.85 2.54 -11.74
N PRO A 40 -3.48 3.73 -11.69
CA PRO A 40 -4.94 3.88 -11.53
C PRO A 40 -5.75 3.08 -12.57
N ASP A 41 -5.18 2.90 -13.76
CA ASP A 41 -5.82 2.24 -14.90
C ASP A 41 -5.55 0.72 -14.95
N GLY A 42 -4.87 0.15 -13.94
CA GLY A 42 -4.56 -1.29 -13.86
C GLY A 42 -3.49 -1.78 -14.85
N GLU A 43 -2.99 -0.90 -15.72
CA GLU A 43 -1.91 -1.20 -16.65
C GLU A 43 -0.55 -0.91 -16.00
N ASN A 44 0.32 -1.91 -15.88
CA ASN A 44 1.70 -1.72 -15.42
C ASN A 44 2.50 -1.05 -16.54
N VAL A 45 2.38 0.28 -16.65
CA VAL A 45 2.91 1.10 -17.75
C VAL A 45 4.44 0.95 -17.90
N THR A 46 5.14 0.63 -16.81
CA THR A 46 6.59 0.39 -16.82
C THR A 46 6.93 -0.38 -15.56
N GLY A 47 7.41 -1.64 -15.68
CA GLY A 47 7.78 -2.46 -14.53
C GLY A 47 8.89 -1.86 -13.66
N LEU A 48 9.63 -2.70 -12.92
CA LEU A 48 10.81 -2.21 -12.20
C LEU A 48 11.90 -1.81 -13.19
N VAL A 49 12.15 -0.51 -13.36
CA VAL A 49 13.20 0.05 -14.22
C VAL A 49 14.37 0.49 -13.34
N ALA A 50 15.57 0.05 -13.68
CA ALA A 50 16.80 0.54 -13.07
C ALA A 50 17.32 1.71 -13.90
N GLU A 51 17.38 2.89 -13.29
CA GLU A 51 18.01 4.08 -13.85
C GLU A 51 19.33 4.36 -13.10
N VAL A 52 20.11 5.33 -13.60
CA VAL A 52 21.41 5.70 -13.01
C VAL A 52 21.24 6.20 -11.56
N ASP A 53 20.16 6.91 -11.28
CA ASP A 53 19.90 7.53 -9.97
C ASP A 53 19.10 6.64 -9.01
N GLY A 54 18.69 5.44 -9.46
CA GLY A 54 17.98 4.48 -8.63
C GLY A 54 16.93 3.65 -9.35
N PHE A 55 16.03 3.05 -8.57
CA PHE A 55 14.97 2.18 -9.09
C PHE A 55 13.65 2.94 -9.18
N LYS A 56 12.95 2.78 -10.30
CA LYS A 56 11.57 3.25 -10.47
C LYS A 56 10.63 2.07 -10.69
N LEU A 57 9.47 2.11 -10.05
CA LEU A 57 8.38 1.15 -10.24
C LEU A 57 7.17 1.94 -10.75
N ASN A 58 6.67 1.59 -11.94
CA ASN A 58 5.55 2.29 -12.59
C ASN A 58 5.77 3.82 -12.65
N GLY A 59 7.00 4.23 -13.00
CA GLY A 59 7.40 5.64 -13.10
C GLY A 59 7.66 6.35 -11.76
N ARG A 60 7.46 5.70 -10.61
CA ARG A 60 7.68 6.26 -9.27
C ARG A 60 8.97 5.75 -8.65
N LEU A 61 9.75 6.63 -8.02
CA LEU A 61 11.01 6.25 -7.35
C LEU A 61 10.74 5.33 -6.16
N ILE A 62 11.41 4.17 -6.11
CA ILE A 62 11.32 3.21 -5.01
C ILE A 62 12.72 2.90 -4.47
N ARG A 63 12.84 2.89 -3.13
CA ARG A 63 14.04 2.39 -2.46
C ARG A 63 13.82 0.94 -2.02
N LEU A 64 14.61 0.04 -2.59
CA LEU A 64 14.58 -1.37 -2.24
C LEU A 64 15.42 -1.60 -0.98
N ILE A 65 14.77 -2.04 0.08
CA ILE A 65 15.42 -2.47 1.32
C ILE A 65 15.24 -3.99 1.40
N SER A 66 16.34 -4.73 1.22
CA SER A 66 16.32 -6.20 1.17
C SER A 66 16.63 -6.83 2.52
N GLY A 67 15.90 -7.89 2.87
CA GLY A 67 16.26 -8.80 3.97
C GLY A 67 16.56 -10.21 3.46
N ALA A 68 17.60 -10.85 3.99
CA ALA A 68 17.95 -12.23 3.63
C ALA A 68 17.18 -13.23 4.49
N MET A 69 16.46 -14.17 3.86
CA MET A 69 15.77 -15.25 4.55
C MET A 69 16.08 -16.60 3.91
N HIS A 70 16.72 -17.47 4.70
CA HIS A 70 17.05 -18.83 4.30
C HIS A 70 15.85 -19.76 4.52
N TYR A 71 15.04 -19.99 3.49
CA TYR A 71 13.83 -20.81 3.59
C TYR A 71 14.10 -22.24 4.10
N PHE A 72 15.29 -22.78 3.79
CA PHE A 72 15.72 -24.10 4.23
C PHE A 72 15.90 -24.24 5.74
N ARG A 73 16.08 -23.13 6.47
CA ARG A 73 16.24 -23.14 7.95
C ARG A 73 14.94 -22.84 8.70
N ILE A 74 13.82 -22.65 8.01
CA ILE A 74 12.56 -22.20 8.62
C ILE A 74 11.41 -23.10 8.20
N HIS A 75 10.72 -23.68 9.18
CA HIS A 75 9.53 -24.49 8.93
C HIS A 75 8.46 -23.69 8.15
N PRO A 76 7.80 -24.27 7.12
CA PRO A 76 6.84 -23.54 6.26
C PRO A 76 5.73 -22.81 7.01
N ALA A 77 5.24 -23.39 8.11
CA ALA A 77 4.22 -22.77 8.97
C ALA A 77 4.68 -21.43 9.59
N LEU A 78 5.98 -21.24 9.80
CA LEU A 78 6.55 -20.04 10.42
C LEU A 78 6.90 -18.94 9.41
N TRP A 79 6.84 -19.20 8.10
CA TRP A 79 7.20 -18.21 7.08
C TRP A 79 6.37 -16.93 7.18
N ARG A 80 5.06 -17.06 7.41
CA ARG A 80 4.16 -15.89 7.57
C ARG A 80 4.60 -15.00 8.72
N ASP A 81 4.93 -15.59 9.87
CA ASP A 81 5.42 -14.84 11.04
C ASP A 81 6.75 -14.14 10.75
N ARG A 82 7.71 -14.86 10.14
CA ARG A 82 9.02 -14.29 9.83
C ARG A 82 8.96 -13.19 8.78
N LEU A 83 8.08 -13.31 7.79
CA LEU A 83 7.86 -12.26 6.78
C LEU A 83 7.19 -11.02 7.38
N ARG A 84 6.27 -11.18 8.34
CA ARG A 84 5.70 -10.03 9.07
C ARG A 84 6.76 -9.30 9.87
N LYS A 85 7.65 -10.02 10.55
CA LYS A 85 8.78 -9.42 11.29
C LYS A 85 9.75 -8.73 10.35
N LEU A 86 10.06 -9.32 9.20
CA LEU A 86 10.87 -8.70 8.15
C LEU A 86 10.23 -7.39 7.65
N ARG A 87 8.93 -7.39 7.40
CA ARG A 87 8.18 -6.18 7.02
C ARG A 87 8.22 -5.11 8.12
N ALA A 88 8.13 -5.51 9.39
CA ALA A 88 8.22 -4.59 10.52
C ALA A 88 9.60 -3.92 10.63
N THR A 89 10.67 -4.57 10.15
CA THR A 89 12.01 -3.96 10.06
C THR A 89 12.16 -2.98 8.88
N GLY A 90 11.11 -2.79 8.06
CA GLY A 90 11.14 -1.89 6.89
C GLY A 90 11.71 -2.49 5.62
N ALA A 91 11.94 -3.81 5.59
CA ALA A 91 12.38 -4.50 4.38
C ALA A 91 11.19 -4.73 3.43
N ASN A 92 11.32 -4.23 2.20
CA ASN A 92 10.31 -4.35 1.14
C ASN A 92 10.60 -5.51 0.19
N THR A 93 11.83 -6.06 0.23
CA THR A 93 12.27 -7.13 -0.66
C THR A 93 12.92 -8.24 0.16
N ARG A 94 12.72 -9.50 -0.25
CA ARG A 94 13.35 -10.66 0.38
C ARG A 94 14.29 -11.34 -0.61
N THR A 95 15.48 -11.69 -0.14
CA THR A 95 16.42 -12.48 -0.93
C THR A 95 16.32 -13.94 -0.52
N PHE A 96 16.07 -14.81 -1.50
CA PHE A 96 16.15 -16.25 -1.32
C PHE A 96 17.49 -16.74 -1.85
N ALA A 97 18.28 -17.36 -0.97
CA ALA A 97 19.46 -18.10 -1.41
C ALA A 97 19.02 -19.46 -1.96
N ARG A 98 19.46 -19.79 -3.18
CA ARG A 98 19.25 -21.09 -3.79
C ARG A 98 19.99 -22.16 -2.97
N ASN A 99 19.29 -23.25 -2.65
CA ASN A 99 19.93 -24.41 -2.04
C ASN A 99 20.81 -25.13 -3.06
N SER A 100 22.08 -25.37 -2.73
CA SER A 100 23.02 -26.15 -3.54
C SER A 100 22.65 -27.63 -3.65
N SER A 101 21.81 -28.17 -2.75
CA SER A 101 21.39 -29.58 -2.79
C SER A 101 20.28 -29.89 -3.80
N THR A 102 19.94 -28.95 -4.70
CA THR A 102 19.00 -29.16 -5.83
C THR A 102 19.75 -29.18 -7.16
N GLY A 103 20.99 -29.68 -7.14
CA GLY A 103 21.81 -29.91 -8.32
C GLY A 103 22.49 -31.25 -8.20
N ASP A 104 21.81 -32.31 -8.63
CA ASP A 104 22.43 -33.49 -9.24
C ASP A 104 21.34 -34.39 -9.82
N CYS A 105 21.13 -34.26 -11.13
CA CYS A 105 20.75 -35.33 -12.05
C CYS A 105 21.25 -34.93 -13.44
N PRO A 106 22.48 -35.32 -13.85
CA PRO A 106 22.89 -35.23 -15.24
C PRO A 106 22.32 -36.45 -15.97
N GLY A 107 21.37 -36.26 -16.89
CA GLY A 107 20.87 -37.38 -17.68
C GLY A 107 19.49 -37.18 -18.30
N ILE A 108 19.41 -36.30 -19.30
CA ILE A 108 18.52 -36.53 -20.44
C ILE A 108 19.30 -36.07 -21.68
N ALA A 109 19.87 -37.06 -22.37
CA ALA A 109 20.27 -36.96 -23.76
C ALA A 109 19.01 -36.94 -24.65
#